data_AF-A0A820DRN2-F1
#
_entry.id   AF-A0A820DRN2-F1
#
_cell.length_a   1.000
_cell.length_b   1.000
_cell.length_c   1.000
_cell.angle_alpha   90.00
_cell.angle_beta   90.00
_cell.angle_gamma   90.00
#
_symmetry.space_group_name_H-M   'P 1'
#
loop_
_entity.id
_entity.type
_entity.pdbx_description
1 polymer ?
#
loop_
_entity_poly.entity_id
_entity_poly.type
_entity_poly.pdbx_seq_one_letter_code
_entity_poly.pdbx_strand_id
1 'polypeptide(L)'
;MYQLAAATVVVSWSSHVVQFVGTVSNVNISSVFLQAPLIVNEYTIAITATGDVLNLPAIGITIAIAILLFIGIRQTAIINLLFVIFKILALLIFIFACCKYVNTSNYIPFVPPNKGSFNQFGITGMLKGSTSVFFAYVGFKSVATVAQEADKPSRTLPISLIGSLIISMLIYLGVSTVMVGLVPYYSINENSPLTDAM
;
A
#
# COMPACT_ATOMS: atom_id res chain seq x y z
N MET A 1 14.18 -11.28 2.62
CA MET A 1 13.35 -10.05 2.76
C MET A 1 12.93 -9.45 1.43
N TYR A 2 13.83 -9.20 0.46
CA TYR A 2 13.44 -8.68 -0.87
C TYR A 2 12.39 -9.54 -1.59
N GLN A 3 12.57 -10.86 -1.60
CA GLN A 3 11.61 -11.79 -2.23
C GLN A 3 10.24 -11.77 -1.55
N LEU A 4 10.20 -11.53 -0.23
CA LEU A 4 8.95 -11.42 0.52
C LEU A 4 8.19 -10.13 0.14
N ALA A 5 8.87 -8.99 0.13
CA ALA A 5 8.28 -7.71 -0.28
C ALA A 5 7.80 -7.75 -1.75
N ALA A 6 8.61 -8.32 -2.65
CA ALA A 6 8.23 -8.50 -4.05
C ALA A 6 6.99 -9.39 -4.19
N ALA A 7 6.93 -10.53 -3.47
CA ALA A 7 5.77 -11.40 -3.47
C ALA A 7 4.51 -10.69 -2.96
N THR A 8 4.60 -9.92 -1.87
CA THR A 8 3.48 -9.16 -1.32
C THR A 8 2.94 -8.14 -2.35
N VAL A 9 3.81 -7.41 -3.04
CA VAL A 9 3.39 -6.44 -4.08
C VAL A 9 2.68 -7.14 -5.23
N VAL A 10 3.24 -8.24 -5.73
CA VAL A 10 2.65 -8.99 -6.84
C VAL A 10 1.29 -9.58 -6.44
N VAL A 11 1.16 -10.11 -5.22
CA VAL A 11 -0.13 -10.63 -4.71
C VAL A 11 -1.16 -9.51 -4.58
N SER A 12 -0.76 -8.31 -4.13
CA SER A 12 -1.62 -7.13 -4.09
C SER A 12 -2.08 -6.70 -5.48
N TRP A 13 -1.17 -6.63 -6.46
CA TRP A 13 -1.53 -6.29 -7.84
C TRP A 13 -2.43 -7.33 -8.49
N SER A 14 -2.17 -8.62 -8.23
CA SER A 14 -3.05 -9.71 -8.66
C SER A 14 -4.48 -9.51 -8.14
N SER A 15 -4.65 -9.17 -6.87
CA SER A 15 -5.97 -8.89 -6.28
C SER A 15 -6.71 -7.78 -7.02
N HIS A 16 -6.03 -6.66 -7.33
CA HIS A 16 -6.63 -5.56 -8.11
C HIS A 16 -7.00 -5.96 -9.54
N VAL A 17 -6.17 -6.77 -10.21
CA VAL A 17 -6.48 -7.30 -11.55
C VAL A 17 -7.69 -8.20 -11.51
N VAL A 18 -7.77 -9.11 -10.53
CA VAL A 18 -8.92 -10.01 -10.36
C VAL A 18 -10.20 -9.22 -10.08
N GLN A 19 -10.14 -8.19 -9.22
CA GLN A 19 -11.26 -7.29 -8.97
C GLN A 19 -11.71 -6.57 -10.24
N PHE A 20 -10.77 -5.95 -10.98
CA PHE A 20 -11.07 -5.25 -12.23
C PHE A 20 -11.74 -6.17 -13.26
N VAL A 21 -11.19 -7.38 -13.46
CA VAL A 21 -11.77 -8.35 -14.40
C VAL A 21 -13.15 -8.80 -13.93
N GLY A 22 -13.34 -9.07 -12.64
CA GLY A 22 -14.65 -9.40 -12.08
C GLY A 22 -15.68 -8.30 -12.31
N THR A 23 -15.32 -7.03 -12.04
CA THR A 23 -16.20 -5.87 -12.22
C THR A 23 -16.55 -5.63 -13.70
N VAL A 24 -15.60 -5.79 -14.63
CA VAL A 24 -15.80 -5.52 -16.06
C VAL A 24 -16.50 -6.68 -16.78
N SER A 25 -16.16 -7.92 -16.46
CA SER A 25 -16.70 -9.10 -17.14
C SER A 25 -18.06 -9.54 -16.59
N ASN A 26 -18.43 -9.10 -15.39
CA ASN A 26 -19.61 -9.57 -14.66
C ASN A 26 -19.68 -11.11 -14.51
N VAL A 27 -18.53 -11.78 -14.64
CA VAL A 27 -18.37 -13.24 -14.51
C VAL A 27 -17.81 -13.54 -13.12
N ASN A 28 -18.49 -14.41 -12.38
CA ASN A 28 -17.94 -15.02 -11.17
C ASN A 28 -16.89 -16.06 -11.58
N ILE A 29 -15.63 -15.65 -11.63
CA ILE A 29 -14.52 -16.54 -12.00
C ILE A 29 -14.31 -17.50 -10.82
N SER A 30 -14.39 -18.81 -11.10
CA SER A 30 -14.10 -19.86 -10.12
C SER A 30 -12.74 -19.62 -9.45
N SER A 31 -12.72 -19.60 -8.11
CA SER A 31 -11.61 -19.05 -7.33
C SER A 31 -10.32 -19.88 -7.42
N VAL A 32 -10.39 -21.15 -7.81
CA VAL A 32 -9.33 -22.18 -7.63
C VAL A 32 -7.91 -21.73 -8.02
N PHE A 33 -7.78 -20.78 -8.97
CA PHE A 33 -6.50 -20.28 -9.46
C PHE A 33 -6.25 -18.77 -9.32
N LEU A 34 -7.07 -18.06 -8.53
CA LEU A 34 -7.06 -16.60 -8.48
C LEU A 34 -6.39 -16.04 -7.23
N GLN A 35 -6.47 -16.73 -6.08
CA GLN A 35 -5.90 -16.24 -4.83
C GLN A 35 -4.77 -17.13 -4.32
N ALA A 36 -4.05 -16.64 -3.31
CA ALA A 36 -3.03 -17.41 -2.64
C ALA A 36 -3.70 -18.53 -1.82
N PRO A 37 -3.15 -19.77 -1.80
CA PRO A 37 -3.73 -20.94 -1.12
C PRO A 37 -3.85 -20.77 0.40
N LEU A 38 -3.03 -19.90 0.98
CA LEU A 38 -2.98 -19.61 2.40
C LEU A 38 -3.13 -18.11 2.58
N ILE A 39 -4.19 -17.70 3.27
CA ILE A 39 -4.38 -16.33 3.71
C ILE A 39 -4.32 -16.33 5.23
N VAL A 40 -3.57 -15.39 5.79
CA VAL A 40 -3.59 -15.16 7.24
C VAL A 40 -4.80 -14.30 7.52
N ASN A 41 -5.77 -14.84 8.26
CA ASN A 41 -6.88 -14.03 8.74
C ASN A 41 -6.32 -13.00 9.71
N GLU A 42 -6.41 -11.74 9.29
CA GLU A 42 -5.78 -10.61 9.95
C GLU A 42 -6.29 -10.33 11.37
N TYR A 43 -7.40 -10.94 11.76
CA TYR A 43 -8.07 -10.73 13.04
C TYR A 43 -7.89 -11.86 14.04
N THR A 44 -7.63 -13.08 13.56
CA THR A 44 -7.41 -14.26 14.40
C THR A 44 -5.97 -14.76 14.34
N ILE A 45 -5.15 -14.20 13.44
CA ILE A 45 -3.79 -14.69 13.11
C ILE A 45 -3.84 -16.16 12.66
N ALA A 46 -5.03 -16.65 12.30
CA ALA A 46 -5.23 -18.02 11.85
C ALA A 46 -4.90 -18.11 10.37
N ILE A 47 -4.06 -19.08 10.02
CA ILE A 47 -3.81 -19.43 8.62
C ILE A 47 -5.06 -20.16 8.13
N THR A 48 -5.79 -19.54 7.22
CA THR A 48 -6.99 -20.12 6.61
C THR A 48 -6.64 -20.53 5.18
N ALA A 49 -6.95 -21.77 4.84
CA ALA A 49 -6.85 -22.22 3.46
C ALA A 49 -8.03 -21.62 2.67
N THR A 50 -7.73 -20.90 1.60
CA THR A 50 -8.74 -20.31 0.69
C THR A 50 -9.45 -21.34 -0.16
N GLY A 51 -8.89 -22.56 -0.27
CA GLY A 51 -9.36 -23.58 -1.20
C GLY A 51 -8.78 -23.42 -2.60
N ASP A 52 -8.04 -22.34 -2.84
CA ASP A 52 -7.33 -22.10 -4.09
C ASP A 52 -5.98 -22.83 -4.07
N VAL A 53 -5.54 -23.32 -5.23
CA VAL A 53 -4.28 -24.06 -5.33
C VAL A 53 -3.12 -23.11 -5.61
N LEU A 54 -3.37 -22.04 -6.38
CA LEU A 54 -2.31 -21.22 -6.95
C LEU A 54 -2.84 -19.84 -7.37
N ASN A 55 -2.02 -18.79 -7.24
CA ASN A 55 -2.35 -17.47 -7.75
C ASN A 55 -1.76 -17.29 -9.17
N LEU A 56 -2.49 -17.71 -10.21
CA LEU A 56 -2.04 -17.59 -11.60
C LEU A 56 -1.80 -16.13 -12.04
N PRO A 57 -2.66 -15.15 -11.70
CA PRO A 57 -2.41 -13.77 -12.10
C PRO A 57 -1.13 -13.20 -11.48
N ALA A 58 -0.81 -13.56 -10.23
CA ALA A 58 0.45 -13.17 -9.60
C ALA A 58 1.67 -13.72 -10.34
N ILE A 59 1.63 -14.98 -10.78
CA ILE A 59 2.70 -15.59 -11.58
C ILE A 59 2.84 -14.88 -12.92
N GLY A 60 1.72 -14.59 -13.60
CA GLY A 60 1.71 -13.85 -14.86
C GLY A 60 2.36 -12.46 -14.72
N ILE A 61 1.98 -11.70 -13.69
CA ILE A 61 2.57 -10.40 -13.38
C ILE A 61 4.08 -10.52 -13.11
N THR A 62 4.50 -11.54 -12.34
CA THR A 62 5.92 -11.77 -12.05
C THR A 62 6.73 -12.02 -13.31
N ILE A 63 6.23 -12.88 -14.21
CA ILE A 63 6.88 -13.18 -15.49
C ILE A 63 6.91 -11.94 -16.38
N ALA A 64 5.81 -11.18 -16.45
CA ALA A 64 5.75 -9.95 -17.23
C ALA A 64 6.77 -8.91 -16.76
N ILE A 65 6.90 -8.72 -15.44
CA ILE A 65 7.91 -7.84 -14.85
C ILE A 65 9.32 -8.37 -15.16
N ALA A 66 9.56 -9.68 -15.06
CA ALA A 66 10.86 -10.28 -15.39
C ALA A 66 11.25 -10.05 -16.86
N ILE A 67 10.31 -10.22 -17.79
CA ILE A 67 10.51 -9.94 -19.22
C ILE A 67 10.81 -8.45 -19.44
N LEU A 68 10.03 -7.56 -18.80
CA LEU A 68 10.25 -6.12 -18.90
C LEU A 68 11.64 -5.72 -18.39
N LEU A 69 12.08 -6.29 -17.27
CA LEU A 69 13.43 -6.09 -16.73
C LEU A 69 14.51 -6.60 -17.69
N PHE A 70 14.26 -7.71 -18.40
CA PHE A 70 15.18 -8.26 -19.40
C PHE A 70 15.31 -7.38 -20.65
N ILE A 71 14.21 -6.75 -21.09
CA ILE A 71 14.20 -5.81 -22.23
C ILE A 71 15.00 -4.53 -21.91
N GLY A 72 15.12 -4.18 -20.63
CA GLY A 72 15.97 -3.11 -20.14
C GLY A 72 15.31 -1.73 -20.21
N ILE A 73 15.36 -0.99 -19.09
CA ILE A 73 14.80 0.36 -18.96
C ILE A 73 15.96 1.34 -19.03
N ARG A 74 16.16 1.95 -20.21
CA ARG A 74 17.40 2.70 -20.52
C ARG A 74 17.36 4.20 -20.19
N GLN A 75 16.21 4.75 -19.74
CA GLN A 75 16.04 6.19 -19.46
C GLN A 75 15.15 6.46 -18.21
N THR A 76 15.64 6.10 -17.02
CA THR A 76 14.76 5.95 -15.86
C THR A 76 14.63 7.21 -14.97
N ALA A 77 15.65 8.07 -14.87
CA ALA A 77 15.69 9.09 -13.82
C ALA A 77 14.63 10.22 -13.99
N ILE A 78 14.51 10.82 -15.18
CA ILE A 78 13.55 11.92 -15.43
C ILE A 78 12.11 11.40 -15.37
N ILE A 79 11.85 10.24 -15.98
CA ILE A 79 10.53 9.62 -15.96
C ILE A 79 10.11 9.28 -14.52
N ASN A 80 11.03 8.72 -13.72
CA ASN A 80 10.77 8.45 -12.32
C ASN A 80 10.46 9.74 -11.52
N LEU A 81 11.21 10.82 -11.76
CA LEU A 81 10.94 12.11 -11.13
C LEU A 81 9.53 12.63 -11.47
N LEU A 82 9.13 12.56 -12.73
CA LEU A 82 7.79 12.95 -13.17
C LEU A 82 6.70 12.14 -12.46
N PHE A 83 6.88 10.82 -12.35
CA PHE A 83 5.94 9.96 -11.62
C PHE A 83 5.86 10.31 -10.13
N VAL A 84 6.98 10.64 -9.49
CA VAL A 84 6.99 11.05 -8.08
C VAL A 84 6.26 12.38 -7.90
N ILE A 85 6.52 13.37 -8.76
CA ILE A 85 5.83 14.66 -8.74
C ILE A 85 4.32 14.47 -8.90
N PHE A 86 3.91 13.67 -9.89
CA PHE A 86 2.50 13.38 -10.14
C PHE A 86 1.82 12.72 -8.92
N LYS A 87 2.49 11.74 -8.29
CA LYS A 87 1.98 11.10 -7.06
C LYS A 87 1.79 12.09 -5.92
N ILE A 88 2.78 12.93 -5.66
CA ILE A 88 2.70 13.95 -4.60
C ILE A 88 1.56 14.93 -4.90
N LEU A 89 1.45 15.38 -6.15
CA LEU A 89 0.41 16.32 -6.57
C LEU A 89 -0.99 15.73 -6.40
N ALA A 90 -1.20 14.46 -6.76
CA ALA A 90 -2.47 13.77 -6.53
C ALA A 90 -2.85 13.73 -5.04
N LEU A 91 -1.90 13.45 -4.14
CA LEU A 91 -2.15 13.46 -2.69
C LEU A 91 -2.46 14.85 -2.16
N LEU A 92 -1.76 15.88 -2.64
CA LEU A 92 -2.04 17.27 -2.25
C LEU A 92 -3.43 17.71 -2.73
N ILE A 93 -3.80 17.39 -3.98
CA ILE A 93 -5.15 17.66 -4.49
C ILE A 93 -6.19 16.99 -3.61
N PHE A 94 -6.01 15.71 -3.26
CA PHE A 94 -6.91 15.00 -2.36
C PHE A 94 -7.06 15.73 -1.02
N ILE A 95 -5.95 16.09 -0.36
CA ILE A 95 -5.98 16.81 0.92
C ILE A 95 -6.79 18.12 0.78
N PHE A 96 -6.45 18.96 -0.20
CA PHE A 96 -7.09 20.28 -0.33
C PHE A 96 -8.54 20.22 -0.81
N ALA A 97 -8.87 19.30 -1.70
CA ALA A 97 -10.24 19.13 -2.20
C ALA A 97 -11.16 18.57 -1.11
N CYS A 98 -10.68 17.60 -0.35
CA CYS A 98 -11.49 16.89 0.64
C CYS A 98 -11.52 17.56 2.02
N CYS A 99 -10.57 18.44 2.35
CA CYS A 99 -10.53 19.11 3.65
C CYS A 99 -11.83 19.84 4.02
N LYS A 100 -12.55 20.39 3.03
CA LYS A 100 -13.85 21.06 3.25
C LYS A 100 -14.99 20.11 3.63
N TYR A 101 -14.87 18.82 3.32
CA TYR A 101 -15.89 17.80 3.56
C TYR A 101 -15.64 17.01 4.84
N VAL A 102 -14.60 17.35 5.60
CA VAL A 102 -14.24 16.69 6.86
C VAL A 102 -15.30 16.96 7.92
N ASN A 103 -15.86 15.89 8.49
CA ASN A 103 -16.73 15.95 9.65
C ASN A 103 -15.93 15.58 10.92
N THR A 104 -15.75 16.55 11.82
CA THR A 104 -14.99 16.36 13.07
C THR A 104 -15.59 15.31 14.00
N SER A 105 -16.87 14.96 13.82
CA SER A 105 -17.53 13.90 14.59
C SER A 105 -16.92 12.52 14.31
N ASN A 106 -16.35 12.31 13.11
CA ASN A 106 -15.70 11.06 12.75
C ASN A 106 -14.38 10.83 13.50
N TYR A 107 -13.80 11.88 14.12
CA TYR A 107 -12.63 11.75 14.99
C TYR A 107 -12.97 11.22 16.39
N ILE A 108 -14.24 10.98 16.70
CA ILE A 108 -14.68 10.56 18.03
C ILE A 108 -15.37 9.19 17.92
N PRO A 109 -14.84 8.13 18.56
CA PRO A 109 -13.60 8.09 19.35
C PRO A 109 -12.32 8.03 18.48
N PHE A 110 -11.31 8.84 18.80
CA PHE A 110 -10.03 8.87 18.04
C PHE A 110 -9.31 7.53 18.11
N VAL A 111 -9.42 6.86 19.27
CA VAL A 111 -9.01 5.47 19.46
C VAL A 111 -10.26 4.64 19.67
N PRO A 112 -10.72 3.87 18.67
CA PRO A 112 -11.88 3.03 18.85
C PRO A 112 -11.64 1.99 19.96
N PRO A 113 -12.66 1.66 20.77
CA PRO A 113 -12.51 0.67 21.82
C PRO A 113 -12.18 -0.70 21.24
N ASN A 114 -11.39 -1.48 22.00
CA ASN A 114 -11.00 -2.82 21.58
C ASN A 114 -12.25 -3.73 21.49
N LYS A 115 -12.43 -4.41 20.36
CA LYS A 115 -13.61 -5.27 20.10
C LYS A 115 -13.50 -6.69 20.67
N GLY A 116 -12.60 -6.92 21.62
CA GLY A 116 -12.41 -8.22 22.28
C GLY A 116 -11.39 -9.14 21.60
N SER A 117 -10.72 -8.68 20.54
CA SER A 117 -9.65 -9.42 19.86
C SER A 117 -8.32 -8.64 19.89
N PHE A 118 -7.21 -9.38 20.01
CA PHE A 118 -5.88 -8.84 19.80
C PHE A 118 -5.77 -8.39 18.33
N ASN A 119 -5.44 -7.12 18.10
CA ASN A 119 -5.42 -6.43 16.80
C ASN A 119 -6.75 -5.84 16.27
N GLN A 120 -7.85 -5.86 17.05
CA GLN A 120 -9.08 -5.17 16.68
C GLN A 120 -9.31 -3.93 17.55
N PHE A 121 -8.72 -2.81 17.11
CA PHE A 121 -8.75 -1.48 17.73
C PHE A 121 -8.30 -1.45 19.20
N GLY A 122 -8.26 -0.26 19.82
CA GLY A 122 -7.40 0.02 20.96
C GLY A 122 -5.90 0.05 20.55
N ILE A 123 -5.00 0.07 21.54
CA ILE A 123 -3.55 0.18 21.31
C ILE A 123 -3.00 -0.97 20.47
N THR A 124 -3.55 -2.19 20.62
CA THR A 124 -3.13 -3.36 19.85
C THR A 124 -3.45 -3.21 18.36
N GLY A 125 -4.60 -2.61 18.01
CA GLY A 125 -4.92 -2.23 16.63
C GLY A 125 -3.96 -1.19 16.05
N MET A 126 -3.51 -0.21 16.85
CA MET A 126 -2.51 0.77 16.41
C MET A 126 -1.16 0.11 16.10
N LEU A 127 -0.72 -0.82 16.95
CA LEU A 127 0.54 -1.55 16.72
C LEU A 127 0.48 -2.40 15.46
N LYS A 128 -0.67 -3.04 15.18
CA LYS A 128 -0.89 -3.74 13.90
C LYS A 128 -0.77 -2.77 12.72
N GLY A 129 -1.48 -1.64 12.74
CA GLY A 129 -1.39 -0.63 11.68
C GLY A 129 0.04 -0.10 11.47
N SER A 130 0.75 0.16 12.57
CA SER A 130 2.16 0.56 12.54
C SER A 130 3.06 -0.50 11.91
N THR A 131 2.79 -1.79 12.12
CA THR A 131 3.55 -2.89 11.52
C THR A 131 3.37 -2.91 10.01
N SER A 132 2.15 -2.70 9.51
CA SER A 132 1.87 -2.60 8.08
C SER A 132 2.61 -1.42 7.43
N VAL A 133 2.62 -0.26 8.08
CA VAL A 133 3.38 0.91 7.62
C VAL A 133 4.89 0.63 7.65
N PHE A 134 5.39 -0.05 8.69
CA PHE A 134 6.81 -0.42 8.78
C PHE A 134 7.24 -1.36 7.64
N PHE A 135 6.35 -2.27 7.20
CA PHE A 135 6.63 -3.14 6.06
C PHE A 135 6.87 -2.37 4.76
N ALA A 136 6.25 -1.20 4.58
CA ALA A 136 6.49 -0.34 3.42
C ALA A 136 7.94 0.19 3.33
N TYR A 137 8.70 0.15 4.43
CA TYR A 137 10.08 0.65 4.50
C TYR A 137 11.16 -0.43 4.23
N VAL A 138 10.79 -1.67 3.93
CA VAL A 138 11.75 -2.77 3.65
C VAL A 138 12.69 -2.46 2.45
N GLY A 139 12.31 -1.52 1.58
CA GLY A 139 13.06 -1.13 0.39
C GLY A 139 14.31 -0.27 0.59
N PHE A 140 14.62 0.22 1.80
CA PHE A 140 15.72 1.19 2.03
C PHE A 140 17.10 0.75 1.51
N LYS A 141 17.36 -0.56 1.40
CA LYS A 141 18.62 -1.11 0.90
C LYS A 141 18.86 -0.80 -0.59
N SER A 142 17.84 -0.47 -1.39
CA SER A 142 18.01 -0.03 -2.78
C SER A 142 18.56 1.39 -2.90
N VAL A 143 18.37 2.23 -1.86
CA VAL A 143 18.98 3.58 -1.82
C VAL A 143 20.50 3.47 -1.72
N ALA A 144 21.00 2.44 -1.01
CA ALA A 144 22.43 2.19 -0.90
C ALA A 144 23.08 1.74 -2.21
N THR A 145 22.34 1.13 -3.15
CA THR A 145 22.89 0.78 -4.47
C THR A 145 23.08 2.01 -5.37
N VAL A 146 22.25 3.05 -5.20
CA VAL A 146 22.38 4.32 -5.93
C VAL A 146 23.40 5.26 -5.25
N ALA A 147 23.91 4.89 -4.07
CA ALA A 147 24.92 5.65 -3.34
C ALA A 147 26.20 5.90 -4.16
N GLN A 148 26.55 4.98 -5.06
CA GLN A 148 27.75 5.07 -5.90
C GLN A 148 27.63 6.14 -6.99
N GLU A 149 26.40 6.52 -7.35
CA GLU A 149 26.09 7.54 -8.36
C GLU A 149 25.80 8.91 -7.73
N ALA A 150 25.72 8.99 -6.40
CA ALA A 150 25.42 10.21 -5.67
C ALA A 150 26.66 11.09 -5.52
N ASP A 151 26.54 12.38 -5.86
CA ASP A 151 27.57 13.37 -5.52
C ASP A 151 27.64 13.53 -3.99
N LYS A 152 28.85 13.40 -3.42
CA LYS A 152 29.14 13.46 -1.97
C LYS A 152 28.20 12.58 -1.13
N PRO A 153 28.27 11.23 -1.26
CA PRO A 153 27.30 10.31 -0.68
C PRO A 153 27.20 10.40 0.85
N SER A 154 28.29 10.76 1.54
CA SER A 154 28.33 10.89 3.01
C SER A 154 27.43 11.99 3.57
N ARG A 155 27.04 12.99 2.76
CA ARG A 155 26.11 14.06 3.16
C ARG A 155 24.80 13.98 2.40
N THR A 156 24.84 13.69 1.11
CA THR A 156 23.66 13.71 0.25
C THR A 156 22.68 12.59 0.59
N LEU A 157 23.16 11.38 0.91
CA LEU A 157 22.28 10.24 1.20
C LEU A 157 21.53 10.38 2.53
N PRO A 158 22.16 10.77 3.66
CA PRO A 158 21.42 10.98 4.90
C PRO A 158 20.39 12.09 4.77
N ILE A 159 20.73 13.20 4.12
CA ILE A 159 19.82 14.35 3.96
C ILE A 159 18.64 13.97 3.05
N SER A 160 18.87 13.28 1.94
CA SER A 160 17.79 12.88 1.03
C SER A 160 16.87 11.84 1.66
N LEU A 161 17.41 10.89 2.43
CA LEU A 161 16.64 9.86 3.12
C LEU A 161 15.77 10.46 4.23
N ILE A 162 16.35 11.27 5.12
CA ILE A 162 15.60 11.92 6.21
C ILE A 162 14.61 12.94 5.66
N GLY A 163 15.02 13.75 4.66
CA GLY A 163 14.17 14.75 4.05
C GLY A 163 12.94 14.14 3.38
N SER A 164 13.14 13.10 2.55
CA SER A 164 12.02 12.40 1.90
C SER A 164 11.10 11.70 2.90
N LEU A 165 11.65 11.15 3.99
CA LEU A 165 10.86 10.54 5.07
C LEU A 165 9.99 11.57 5.80
N ILE A 166 10.54 12.72 6.17
CA ILE A 166 9.78 13.78 6.86
C ILE A 166 8.68 14.32 5.94
N ILE A 167 8.99 14.59 4.68
CA ILE A 167 8.00 15.11 3.71
C ILE A 167 6.87 14.10 3.51
N SER A 168 7.20 12.82 3.27
CA SER A 168 6.19 11.77 3.10
C SER A 168 5.36 11.54 4.36
N MET A 169 5.98 11.61 5.55
CA MET A 169 5.29 11.52 6.83
C MET A 169 4.24 12.63 6.98
N LEU A 170 4.59 13.89 6.68
CA LEU A 170 3.66 15.02 6.78
C LEU A 170 2.49 14.87 5.80
N ILE A 171 2.76 14.47 4.56
CA ILE A 171 1.71 14.24 3.56
C ILE A 171 0.80 13.09 4.02
N TYR A 172 1.34 11.98 4.49
CA TYR A 172 0.54 10.85 4.95
C TYR A 172 -0.30 11.17 6.19
N LEU A 173 0.22 11.98 7.13
CA LEU A 173 -0.58 12.48 8.25
C LEU A 173 -1.75 13.34 7.75
N GLY A 174 -1.51 14.21 6.77
CA GLY A 174 -2.55 14.99 6.12
C GLY A 174 -3.63 14.13 5.47
N VAL A 175 -3.23 13.16 4.63
CA VAL A 175 -4.15 12.23 3.96
C VAL A 175 -4.94 11.43 4.99
N SER A 176 -4.29 10.85 6.00
CA SER A 176 -4.95 10.06 7.04
C SER A 176 -5.96 10.87 7.85
N THR A 177 -5.61 12.12 8.20
CA THR A 177 -6.50 13.02 8.94
C THR A 177 -7.73 13.36 8.11
N VAL A 178 -7.56 13.69 6.83
CA VAL A 178 -8.69 13.99 5.93
C VAL A 178 -9.54 12.75 5.72
N MET A 179 -8.93 11.59 5.48
CA MET A 179 -9.65 10.34 5.21
C MET A 179 -10.53 9.89 6.37
N VAL A 180 -10.00 9.88 7.60
CA VAL A 180 -10.78 9.58 8.82
C VAL A 180 -11.86 10.64 9.05
N GLY A 181 -11.62 11.88 8.62
CA GLY A 181 -12.60 12.96 8.66
C GLY A 181 -13.78 12.79 7.70
N LEU A 182 -13.58 12.14 6.55
CA LEU A 182 -14.61 11.92 5.53
C LEU A 182 -15.48 10.69 5.84
N VAL A 183 -14.84 9.56 6.11
CA VAL A 183 -15.52 8.25 6.19
C VAL A 183 -15.38 7.70 7.61
N PRO A 184 -16.49 7.31 8.26
CA PRO A 184 -16.42 6.68 9.57
C PRO A 184 -15.56 5.41 9.55
N TYR A 185 -14.77 5.19 10.60
CA TYR A 185 -13.81 4.07 10.67
C TYR A 185 -14.43 2.67 10.51
N TYR A 186 -15.75 2.53 10.72
CA TYR A 186 -16.47 1.27 10.59
C TYR A 186 -16.90 0.94 9.14
N SER A 187 -16.83 1.90 8.21
CA SER A 187 -17.21 1.73 6.81
C SER A 187 -16.02 1.75 5.84
N ILE A 188 -14.78 1.85 6.34
CA ILE A 188 -13.59 1.80 5.49
C ILE A 188 -13.33 0.34 5.10
N ASN A 189 -13.66 -0.03 3.85
CA ASN A 189 -13.36 -1.35 3.31
C ASN A 189 -11.87 -1.45 2.93
N GLU A 190 -11.23 -2.51 3.42
CA GLU A 190 -9.79 -2.76 3.29
C GLU A 190 -9.35 -2.92 1.82
N ASN A 191 -10.28 -3.26 0.93
CA ASN A 191 -10.00 -3.52 -0.48
C ASN A 191 -10.10 -2.30 -1.40
N SER A 192 -10.72 -1.18 -0.97
CA SER A 192 -10.96 -0.01 -1.83
C SER A 192 -11.29 1.27 -1.03
N PRO A 193 -10.37 1.74 -0.15
CA PRO A 193 -10.68 2.85 0.75
C PRO A 193 -10.98 4.17 0.00
N LEU A 194 -10.38 4.42 -1.16
CA LEU A 194 -10.62 5.65 -1.94
C LEU A 194 -11.92 5.62 -2.76
N THR A 195 -12.35 4.45 -3.24
CA THR A 195 -13.54 4.30 -4.09
C THR A 195 -14.83 4.37 -3.28
N ASP A 196 -14.80 3.96 -2.01
CA ASP A 196 -15.94 4.10 -1.08
C ASP A 196 -16.13 5.55 -0.57
N ALA A 197 -15.14 6.43 -0.80
CA ALA A 197 -15.16 7.82 -0.37
C ALA A 197 -15.62 8.81 -1.47
N MET A 198 -15.92 8.32 -2.68
CA MET A 198 -16.34 9.11 -3.85
C MET A 198 -17.82 8.94 -4.17
#